data_AF-A0A544TQG9-F1
#
_entry.id   AF-A0A544TQG9-F1
#
_cell.length_a   1.000
_cell.length_b   1.000
_cell.length_c   1.000
_cell.angle_alpha   90.00
_cell.angle_beta   90.00
_cell.angle_gamma   90.00
#
_symmetry.space_group_name_H-M   'P 1'
#
loop_
_entity.id
_entity.type
_entity.pdbx_description
1 polymer ?
#
loop_
_entity_poly.entity_id
_entity_poly.type
_entity_poly.pdbx_seq_one_letter_code
_entity_poly.pdbx_strand_id
1 'polypeptide(L)'
;MLGKRIGAYLEVQEDIELKEIHLICDAFIQLHQTMDINIAKNIIMPIWQRISKYDQWYLNDIRLINTILFLFPVNTAIEFTRNVLDRLSKYTDFRDANILKFALLINLSLLLIKNKDYSKSLSIIEESLQHQRKMNYPILALHFSRIAICHFHLGNKDPAVFLEKAKQLLFLYNDVEYWERIQTEFIHYTQLKL
;
A
#
# COMPACT_ATOMS: atom_id res chain seq x y z
N MET A 1 10.21 21.39 13.24
CA MET A 1 9.79 21.67 14.63
C MET A 1 9.32 20.40 15.35
N LEU A 2 8.56 19.50 14.70
CA LEU A 2 8.07 18.25 15.30
C LEU A 2 9.20 17.25 15.67
N GLY A 3 10.15 17.00 14.77
CA GLY A 3 11.26 16.06 15.03
C GLY A 3 12.12 16.41 16.25
N LYS A 4 12.37 17.71 16.50
CA LYS A 4 13.10 18.17 17.70
C LYS A 4 12.33 17.88 19.01
N ARG A 5 11.00 17.92 18.99
CA ARG A 5 10.16 17.65 20.17
C ARG A 5 10.08 16.15 20.46
N ILE A 6 9.99 15.33 19.41
CA ILE A 6 9.97 13.86 19.53
C ILE A 6 11.34 13.36 20.02
N GLY A 7 12.44 13.88 19.48
CA GLY A 7 13.79 13.55 19.94
C GLY A 7 13.97 13.81 21.44
N ALA A 8 13.61 15.01 21.90
CA ALA A 8 13.71 15.37 23.32
C ALA A 8 12.82 14.50 24.24
N TYR A 9 11.66 14.05 23.76
CA TYR A 9 10.80 13.13 24.52
C TYR A 9 11.41 11.73 24.61
N LEU A 10 11.92 11.19 23.49
CA LEU A 10 12.51 9.85 23.42
C LEU A 10 13.84 9.73 24.20
N GLU A 11 14.51 10.85 24.50
CA GLU A 11 15.65 10.90 25.42
C GLU A 11 15.27 10.65 26.88
N VAL A 12 14.02 10.93 27.26
CA VAL A 12 13.51 10.84 28.63
C VAL A 12 12.67 9.58 28.83
N GLN A 13 11.93 9.15 27.80
CA GLN A 13 11.01 8.02 27.87
C GLN A 13 11.16 7.13 26.65
N GLU A 14 11.41 5.83 26.88
CA GLU A 14 11.44 4.84 25.80
C GLU A 14 10.01 4.55 25.33
N ASP A 15 9.70 4.99 24.12
CA ASP A 15 8.41 4.75 23.46
C ASP A 15 8.68 4.22 22.05
N ILE A 16 8.46 2.91 21.88
CA ILE A 16 8.79 2.22 20.64
C ILE A 16 7.90 2.68 19.49
N GLU A 17 6.62 2.95 19.74
CA GLU A 17 5.68 3.36 18.71
C GLU A 17 6.07 4.72 18.16
N LEU A 18 6.36 5.69 19.03
CA LEU A 18 6.81 7.02 18.62
C LEU A 18 8.17 6.99 17.92
N LYS A 19 9.09 6.14 18.37
CA LYS A 19 10.39 5.96 17.72
C LYS A 19 10.24 5.42 16.30
N GLU A 20 9.37 4.43 16.09
CA GLU A 20 9.16 3.83 14.77
C GLU A 20 8.41 4.79 13.82
N ILE A 21 7.42 5.53 14.32
CA ILE A 21 6.76 6.60 13.56
C ILE A 21 7.78 7.66 13.13
N HIS A 22 8.67 8.08 14.04
CA HIS A 22 9.73 9.04 13.72
C HIS A 22 10.66 8.54 12.61
N LEU A 23 11.12 7.28 12.70
CA LEU A 23 11.96 6.66 11.68
C LEU A 23 11.26 6.61 10.31
N ILE A 24 9.98 6.28 10.27
CA ILE A 24 9.20 6.26 9.01
C ILE A 24 9.09 7.66 8.42
N CYS A 25 8.76 8.66 9.24
CA CYS A 25 8.72 10.06 8.78
C CYS A 25 10.07 10.50 8.23
N ASP A 26 11.16 10.20 8.92
CA ASP A 26 12.51 10.55 8.47
C ASP A 26 12.87 9.82 7.17
N ALA A 27 12.52 8.54 7.04
CA ALA A 27 12.72 7.78 5.81
C ALA A 27 11.96 8.41 4.63
N PHE A 28 10.73 8.87 4.84
CA PHE A 28 9.95 9.55 3.79
C PHE A 28 10.50 10.92 3.43
N ILE A 29 10.96 11.70 4.41
CA ILE A 29 11.62 12.99 4.16
C ILE A 29 12.89 12.77 3.32
N GLN A 30 13.73 11.81 3.72
CA GLN A 30 14.96 11.49 2.99
C GLN A 30 14.67 10.97 1.59
N LEU A 31 13.67 10.09 1.43
CA LEU A 31 13.23 9.61 0.11
C LEU A 31 12.79 10.77 -0.79
N HIS A 32 12.02 11.71 -0.25
CA HIS A 32 11.54 12.86 -1.02
C HIS A 32 12.68 13.81 -1.43
N GLN A 33 13.65 14.04 -0.54
CA GLN A 33 14.75 14.97 -0.79
C GLN A 33 15.83 14.39 -1.72
N THR A 34 16.14 13.11 -1.57
CA THR A 34 17.28 12.47 -2.26
C THR A 34 16.85 11.64 -3.47
N MET A 35 15.57 11.25 -3.55
CA MET A 35 15.04 10.25 -4.48
C MET A 35 15.75 8.89 -4.37
N ASP A 36 16.52 8.65 -3.30
CA ASP A 36 17.25 7.40 -3.07
C ASP A 36 16.47 6.48 -2.12
N ILE A 37 15.94 5.40 -2.69
CA ILE A 37 15.20 4.38 -1.95
C ILE A 37 16.09 3.63 -0.95
N ASN A 38 17.39 3.52 -1.18
CA ASN A 38 18.30 2.78 -0.31
C ASN A 38 18.52 3.52 1.02
N ILE A 39 18.56 4.86 0.99
CA ILE A 39 18.64 5.68 2.21
C ILE A 39 17.39 5.43 3.07
N ALA A 40 16.20 5.49 2.47
CA ALA A 40 14.95 5.23 3.18
C ALA A 40 14.89 3.81 3.75
N LYS A 41 15.35 2.80 3.00
CA LYS A 41 15.44 1.40 3.48
C LYS A 41 16.36 1.25 4.68
N ASN A 42 17.51 1.91 4.67
CA ASN A 42 18.47 1.85 5.77
C ASN A 42 17.88 2.45 7.06
N ILE A 43 17.12 3.55 6.94
CA ILE A 43 16.47 4.20 8.08
C ILE A 43 15.41 3.29 8.72
N ILE A 44 14.60 2.59 7.93
CA ILE A 44 13.53 1.70 8.45
C ILE A 44 14.02 0.30 8.83
N MET A 45 15.28 -0.03 8.57
CA MET A 45 15.86 -1.35 8.87
C MET A 45 15.66 -1.80 10.32
N PRO A 46 15.79 -0.94 11.36
CA PRO A 46 15.54 -1.35 12.75
C PRO A 46 14.12 -1.85 13.00
N ILE A 47 13.12 -1.27 12.32
CA ILE A 47 11.70 -1.67 12.40
C ILE A 47 11.57 -3.10 11.88
N TRP A 48 12.15 -3.38 10.72
CA TRP A 48 12.14 -4.71 10.12
C TRP A 48 12.85 -5.75 11.01
N GLN A 49 14.01 -5.40 11.55
CA GLN A 49 14.78 -6.28 12.43
C GLN A 49 14.03 -6.63 13.72
N ARG A 50 13.19 -5.74 14.24
CA ARG A 50 12.31 -6.04 15.36
C ARG A 50 11.19 -6.98 14.94
N ILE A 51 10.43 -6.59 13.92
CA ILE A 51 9.20 -7.28 13.50
C ILE A 51 9.48 -8.70 13.01
N SER A 52 10.57 -8.89 12.27
CA SER A 52 10.95 -10.19 11.72
C SER A 52 11.32 -11.24 12.78
N LYS A 53 11.59 -10.82 14.03
CA LYS A 53 11.90 -11.72 15.16
C LYS A 53 10.66 -12.23 15.90
N TYR A 54 9.49 -11.63 15.67
CA TYR A 54 8.29 -11.99 16.41
C TYR A 54 7.43 -13.00 15.65
N ASP A 55 7.03 -14.06 16.35
CA ASP A 55 6.06 -15.03 15.83
C ASP A 55 4.63 -14.47 15.83
N GLN A 56 4.34 -13.45 16.64
CA GLN A 56 3.04 -12.76 16.70
C GLN A 56 3.16 -11.28 16.33
N TRP A 57 2.29 -10.82 15.44
CA TRP A 57 2.22 -9.42 15.01
C TRP A 57 0.87 -8.86 15.39
N TYR A 58 0.87 -7.70 16.04
CA TYR A 58 -0.36 -6.98 16.38
C TYR A 58 -0.87 -6.21 15.16
N LEU A 59 -2.13 -5.75 15.22
CA LEU A 59 -2.71 -4.92 14.16
C LEU A 59 -1.89 -3.65 13.90
N ASN A 60 -1.27 -3.08 14.94
CA ASN A 60 -0.38 -1.93 14.81
C ASN A 60 0.88 -2.26 14.02
N ASP A 61 1.55 -3.39 14.29
CA ASP A 61 2.71 -3.83 13.51
C ASP A 61 2.35 -4.00 12.03
N ILE A 62 1.19 -4.60 11.75
CA ILE A 62 0.72 -4.80 10.38
C ILE A 62 0.45 -3.46 9.67
N ARG A 63 -0.19 -2.49 10.36
CA ARG A 63 -0.41 -1.13 9.82
C ARG A 63 0.91 -0.41 9.54
N LEU A 64 1.87 -0.55 10.43
CA LEU A 64 3.20 0.02 10.30
C LEU A 64 3.90 -0.53 9.05
N ILE A 65 3.96 -1.87 8.91
CA ILE A 65 4.63 -2.51 7.77
C ILE A 65 3.91 -2.20 6.46
N ASN A 66 2.56 -2.16 6.47
CA ASN A 66 1.79 -1.79 5.28
C ASN A 66 2.18 -0.40 4.76
N THR A 67 2.54 0.54 5.65
CA THR A 67 2.95 1.91 5.31
C THR A 67 4.31 1.95 4.62
N ILE A 68 5.20 1.03 4.96
CA ILE A 68 6.56 0.94 4.40
C ILE A 68 6.73 -0.25 3.44
N LEU A 69 5.65 -0.91 3.02
CA LEU A 69 5.69 -2.16 2.25
C LEU A 69 6.50 -2.01 0.95
N PHE A 70 6.41 -0.84 0.31
CA PHE A 70 7.09 -0.52 -0.94
C PHE A 70 8.62 -0.39 -0.82
N LEU A 71 9.16 -0.33 0.40
CA LEU A 71 10.59 -0.30 0.69
C LEU A 71 11.19 -1.71 0.73
N PHE A 72 10.38 -2.76 0.81
CA PHE A 72 10.87 -4.14 0.82
C PHE A 72 11.09 -4.70 -0.59
N PRO A 73 12.02 -5.67 -0.75
CA PRO A 73 12.07 -6.51 -1.94
C PRO A 73 10.70 -7.15 -2.21
N VAL A 74 10.32 -7.26 -3.49
CA VAL A 74 8.98 -7.76 -3.88
C VAL A 74 8.67 -9.14 -3.30
N ASN A 75 9.64 -10.05 -3.26
CA ASN A 75 9.48 -11.39 -2.69
C ASN A 75 9.20 -11.34 -1.18
N THR A 76 9.92 -10.49 -0.44
CA THR A 76 9.69 -10.28 1.00
C THR A 76 8.31 -9.71 1.25
N ALA A 77 7.86 -8.75 0.44
CA ALA A 77 6.52 -8.17 0.55
C ALA A 77 5.41 -9.19 0.24
N ILE A 78 5.61 -10.07 -0.74
CA ILE A 78 4.68 -11.17 -1.06
C ILE A 78 4.55 -12.12 0.14
N GLU A 79 5.67 -12.60 0.67
CA GLU A 79 5.68 -13.55 1.79
C GLU A 79 5.06 -12.93 3.05
N PHE A 80 5.45 -11.70 3.37
CA PHE A 80 4.86 -10.94 4.46
C PHE A 80 3.34 -10.81 4.31
N THR A 81 2.88 -10.38 3.13
CA THR A 81 1.44 -10.20 2.87
C THR A 81 0.69 -11.52 3.03
N ARG A 82 1.20 -12.63 2.49
CA ARG A 82 0.59 -13.96 2.66
C ARG A 82 0.45 -14.31 4.15
N ASN A 83 1.53 -14.18 4.91
CA ASN A 83 1.53 -14.51 6.34
C ASN A 83 0.55 -13.64 7.14
N VAL A 84 0.41 -12.36 6.79
CA VAL A 84 -0.57 -11.48 7.40
C VAL A 84 -2.00 -11.86 7.04
N LEU A 85 -2.28 -12.16 5.76
CA LEU A 85 -3.62 -12.54 5.31
C LEU A 85 -4.11 -13.81 6.00
N ASP A 86 -3.25 -14.81 6.16
CA ASP A 86 -3.56 -16.05 6.89
C ASP A 86 -3.97 -15.76 8.34
N ARG A 87 -3.35 -14.77 8.98
CA ARG A 87 -3.69 -14.36 10.34
C ARG A 87 -4.97 -13.54 10.39
N LEU A 88 -5.14 -12.59 9.47
CA LEU A 88 -6.34 -11.75 9.37
C LEU A 88 -7.58 -12.56 8.97
N SER A 89 -7.42 -13.73 8.34
CA SER A 89 -8.52 -14.65 8.00
C SER A 89 -9.31 -15.11 9.23
N LYS A 90 -8.73 -15.04 10.44
CA LYS A 90 -9.41 -15.37 11.70
C LYS A 90 -10.35 -14.26 12.20
N TYR A 91 -10.32 -13.08 11.56
CA TYR A 91 -11.05 -11.87 11.98
C TYR A 91 -12.03 -11.39 10.88
N THR A 92 -12.70 -12.31 10.18
CA THR A 92 -13.52 -12.05 8.98
C THR A 92 -14.63 -11.02 9.15
N ASP A 93 -15.17 -10.90 10.36
CA ASP A 93 -16.28 -9.99 10.69
C ASP A 93 -15.81 -8.71 11.39
N PHE A 94 -14.51 -8.59 11.66
CA PHE A 94 -13.94 -7.37 12.19
C PHE A 94 -13.66 -6.40 11.03
N ARG A 95 -14.40 -5.29 10.99
CA ARG A 95 -14.31 -4.29 9.91
C ARG A 95 -12.89 -3.78 9.70
N ASP A 96 -12.16 -3.51 10.78
CA ASP A 96 -10.80 -2.98 10.70
C ASP A 96 -9.80 -3.99 10.12
N ALA A 97 -10.00 -5.28 10.39
CA ALA A 97 -9.19 -6.34 9.78
C ALA A 97 -9.44 -6.42 8.26
N ASN A 98 -10.69 -6.25 7.80
CA ASN A 98 -11.00 -6.20 6.38
C ASN A 98 -10.38 -4.98 5.68
N ILE A 99 -10.48 -3.79 6.29
CA ILE A 99 -9.86 -2.57 5.75
C ILE A 99 -8.34 -2.76 5.62
N LEU A 100 -7.70 -3.33 6.64
CA LEU A 100 -6.26 -3.60 6.63
C LEU A 100 -5.88 -4.63 5.56
N LYS A 101 -6.67 -5.71 5.41
CA LYS A 101 -6.51 -6.69 4.34
C LYS A 101 -6.52 -6.01 2.97
N PHE A 102 -7.53 -5.19 2.67
CA PHE A 102 -7.62 -4.53 1.37
C PHE A 102 -6.51 -3.50 1.14
N ALA A 103 -6.08 -2.78 2.18
CA ALA A 103 -4.96 -1.87 2.12
C ALA A 103 -3.63 -2.59 1.82
N LEU A 104 -3.41 -3.77 2.41
CA LEU A 104 -2.25 -4.61 2.10
C LEU A 104 -2.26 -5.12 0.67
N LEU A 105 -3.40 -5.67 0.22
CA LEU A 105 -3.54 -6.22 -1.12
C LEU A 105 -3.32 -5.15 -2.20
N ILE A 106 -3.86 -3.95 -2.00
CA ILE A 106 -3.68 -2.86 -2.96
C ILE A 106 -2.23 -2.35 -2.94
N ASN A 107 -1.58 -2.23 -1.77
CA ASN A 107 -0.16 -1.85 -1.71
C ASN A 107 0.76 -2.88 -2.34
N LEU A 108 0.50 -4.18 -2.13
CA LEU A 108 1.23 -5.26 -2.78
C LEU A 108 1.04 -5.23 -4.31
N SER A 109 -0.18 -4.96 -4.78
CA SER A 109 -0.47 -4.91 -6.22
C SER A 109 0.30 -3.79 -6.94
N LEU A 110 0.49 -2.63 -6.30
CA LEU A 110 1.36 -1.58 -6.82
C LEU A 110 2.81 -2.04 -6.89
N LEU A 111 3.30 -2.70 -5.84
CA LEU A 111 4.68 -3.19 -5.83
C LEU A 111 4.92 -4.20 -6.95
N LEU A 112 3.94 -5.07 -7.24
CA LEU A 112 3.99 -6.00 -8.38
C LEU A 112 3.96 -5.26 -9.73
N ILE A 113 3.10 -4.25 -9.89
CA ILE A 113 3.06 -3.38 -11.09
C ILE A 113 4.42 -2.71 -11.32
N LYS A 114 5.05 -2.18 -10.26
CA LYS A 114 6.41 -1.59 -10.34
C LYS A 114 7.48 -2.59 -10.80
N ASN A 115 7.29 -3.87 -10.47
CA ASN A 115 8.16 -4.97 -10.90
C ASN A 115 7.70 -5.63 -12.20
N LYS A 116 6.72 -5.05 -12.90
CA LYS A 116 6.14 -5.55 -14.16
C LYS A 116 5.49 -6.93 -14.06
N ASP A 117 5.17 -7.40 -12.85
CA ASP A 117 4.42 -8.63 -12.62
C ASP A 117 2.91 -8.34 -12.67
N TYR A 118 2.44 -7.96 -13.86
CA TYR A 118 1.06 -7.56 -14.09
C TYR A 118 0.07 -8.72 -13.90
N SER A 119 0.49 -9.95 -14.24
CA SER A 119 -0.34 -11.16 -14.09
C SER A 119 -0.66 -11.43 -12.62
N LYS A 120 0.37 -11.44 -11.77
CA LYS A 120 0.18 -11.65 -10.33
C LYS A 120 -0.56 -10.49 -9.66
N SER A 121 -0.26 -9.25 -10.08
CA SER A 121 -0.98 -8.08 -9.60
C SER A 121 -2.47 -8.18 -9.92
N LEU A 122 -2.83 -8.52 -11.17
CA LEU A 122 -4.20 -8.70 -11.59
C LEU A 122 -4.91 -9.79 -10.78
N SER A 123 -4.29 -10.97 -10.64
CA SER A 123 -4.86 -12.09 -9.88
C SER A 123 -5.20 -11.68 -8.44
N ILE A 124 -4.31 -10.95 -7.77
CA ILE A 124 -4.53 -10.48 -6.40
C ILE A 124 -5.68 -9.48 -6.32
N ILE A 125 -5.74 -8.52 -7.25
CA ILE A 125 -6.78 -7.49 -7.25
C ILE A 125 -8.14 -8.11 -7.57
N GLU A 126 -8.22 -9.03 -8.53
CA GLU A 126 -9.47 -9.72 -8.90
C GLU A 126 -9.99 -10.63 -7.78
N GLU A 127 -9.10 -11.34 -7.06
CA GLU A 127 -9.48 -12.12 -5.88
C GLU A 127 -10.03 -11.20 -4.78
N SER A 128 -9.33 -10.10 -4.49
CA SER A 128 -9.77 -9.08 -3.51
C SER A 128 -11.15 -8.51 -3.86
N LEU A 129 -11.41 -8.27 -5.15
CA LEU A 129 -12.63 -7.65 -5.66
C LEU A 129 -13.89 -8.51 -5.43
N GLN A 130 -13.75 -9.82 -5.20
CA GLN A 130 -14.86 -10.70 -4.77
C GLN A 130 -15.53 -10.21 -3.47
N HIS A 131 -14.81 -9.39 -2.68
CA HIS A 131 -15.29 -8.80 -1.44
C HIS A 131 -15.51 -7.29 -1.52
N GLN A 132 -15.71 -6.73 -2.71
CA GLN A 132 -15.89 -5.29 -2.95
C GLN A 132 -16.93 -4.60 -2.05
N ARG A 133 -17.97 -5.31 -1.61
CA ARG A 133 -19.00 -4.76 -0.70
C ARG A 133 -18.45 -4.36 0.68
N LYS A 134 -17.28 -4.89 1.07
CA LYS A 134 -16.60 -4.56 2.32
C LYS A 134 -15.57 -3.43 2.15
N MET A 135 -15.33 -2.95 0.93
CA MET A 135 -14.37 -1.89 0.64
C MET A 135 -15.02 -0.51 0.79
N ASN A 136 -14.23 0.48 1.17
CA ASN A 136 -14.61 1.88 1.00
C ASN A 136 -14.40 2.30 -0.47
N TYR A 137 -15.02 3.41 -0.87
CA TYR A 137 -14.99 3.86 -2.25
C TYR A 137 -13.55 4.15 -2.77
N PRO A 138 -12.58 4.70 -1.97
CA PRO A 138 -11.23 4.95 -2.48
C PRO A 138 -10.49 3.66 -2.82
N ILE A 139 -10.56 2.66 -1.94
CA ILE A 139 -9.92 1.36 -2.17
C ILE A 139 -10.51 0.71 -3.42
N LEU A 140 -11.83 0.75 -3.58
CA LEU A 140 -12.51 0.15 -4.73
C LEU A 140 -12.16 0.86 -6.05
N ALA A 141 -12.11 2.19 -6.05
CA ALA A 141 -11.68 2.97 -7.22
C ALA A 141 -10.23 2.63 -7.63
N LEU A 142 -9.34 2.49 -6.64
CA LEU A 142 -7.95 2.12 -6.87
C LEU A 142 -7.80 0.68 -7.41
N HIS A 143 -8.65 -0.26 -6.96
CA HIS A 143 -8.71 -1.61 -7.55
C HIS A 143 -9.04 -1.54 -9.04
N PHE A 144 -10.08 -0.80 -9.43
CA PHE A 144 -10.47 -0.66 -10.83
C PHE A 144 -9.35 -0.03 -11.69
N SER A 145 -8.71 1.04 -11.21
CA SER A 145 -7.60 1.66 -11.95
C SER A 145 -6.42 0.69 -12.14
N ARG A 146 -6.03 -0.04 -11.10
CA ARG A 146 -4.91 -0.99 -11.20
C ARG A 146 -5.24 -2.23 -12.04
N ILE A 147 -6.51 -2.67 -12.06
CA ILE A 147 -6.97 -3.65 -13.05
C ILE A 147 -6.80 -3.11 -14.47
N ALA A 148 -7.16 -1.84 -14.71
CA ALA A 148 -6.96 -1.20 -16.02
C ALA A 148 -5.49 -1.21 -16.45
N ILE A 149 -4.57 -0.85 -15.54
CA ILE A 149 -3.11 -0.91 -15.79
C ILE A 149 -2.69 -2.33 -16.17
N CYS A 150 -3.12 -3.34 -15.41
CA CYS A 150 -2.73 -4.72 -15.69
C CYS A 150 -3.29 -5.21 -17.03
N HIS A 151 -4.56 -4.93 -17.34
CA HIS A 151 -5.16 -5.31 -18.61
C HIS A 151 -4.52 -4.60 -19.82
N PHE A 152 -4.07 -3.36 -19.66
CA PHE A 152 -3.32 -2.64 -20.69
C PHE A 152 -2.04 -3.40 -21.06
N HIS A 153 -1.24 -3.79 -20.06
CA HIS A 153 0.03 -4.51 -20.29
C HIS A 153 -0.15 -5.97 -20.73
N LEU A 154 -1.25 -6.62 -20.32
CA LEU A 154 -1.53 -8.00 -20.68
C LEU A 154 -2.27 -8.16 -22.02
N GLY A 155 -2.88 -7.09 -22.54
CA GLY A 155 -3.69 -7.15 -23.78
C GLY A 155 -4.99 -7.94 -23.66
N ASN A 156 -5.49 -8.17 -22.43
CA ASN A 156 -6.60 -9.10 -22.17
C ASN A 156 -7.99 -8.48 -22.34
N LYS A 157 -8.18 -7.23 -21.90
CA LYS A 157 -9.47 -6.51 -21.88
C LYS A 157 -9.22 -5.02 -22.10
N ASP A 158 -10.23 -4.30 -22.58
CA ASP A 158 -10.15 -2.85 -22.73
C ASP A 158 -9.99 -2.15 -21.35
N PRO A 159 -8.86 -1.45 -21.10
CA PRO A 159 -8.63 -0.72 -19.86
C PRO A 159 -9.65 0.38 -19.59
N ALA A 160 -10.25 0.97 -20.64
CA ALA A 160 -11.19 2.08 -20.51
C ALA A 160 -12.43 1.69 -19.68
N VAL A 161 -12.88 0.44 -19.81
CA VAL A 161 -14.02 -0.10 -19.04
C VAL A 161 -13.80 -0.01 -17.53
N PHE A 162 -12.56 -0.24 -17.08
CA PHE A 162 -12.24 -0.23 -15.66
C PHE A 162 -11.93 1.19 -15.16
N LEU A 163 -11.27 2.02 -15.97
CA LEU A 163 -11.07 3.43 -15.64
C LEU A 163 -12.40 4.17 -15.49
N GLU A 164 -13.37 3.90 -16.35
CA GLU A 164 -14.69 4.53 -16.28
C GLU A 164 -15.41 4.15 -14.98
N LYS A 165 -15.30 2.89 -14.53
CA LYS A 165 -15.82 2.47 -13.21
C LYS A 165 -15.16 3.23 -12.05
N ALA A 166 -13.83 3.40 -12.10
CA ALA A 166 -13.12 4.17 -11.08
C ALA A 166 -13.60 5.63 -11.06
N LYS A 167 -13.71 6.26 -12.24
CA LYS A 167 -14.17 7.65 -12.40
C LYS A 167 -15.59 7.84 -11.89
N GLN A 168 -16.54 7.02 -12.33
CA GLN A 168 -17.94 7.09 -11.91
C GLN A 168 -18.07 6.99 -10.38
N LEU A 169 -17.34 6.06 -9.76
CA LEU A 169 -17.35 5.90 -8.33
C LEU A 169 -16.84 7.14 -7.60
N LEU A 170 -15.74 7.74 -8.05
CA LEU A 170 -15.17 8.93 -7.40
C LEU A 170 -16.03 10.18 -7.59
N PHE A 171 -16.60 10.35 -8.79
CA PHE A 171 -17.50 11.46 -9.09
C PHE A 171 -18.80 11.37 -8.28
N LEU A 172 -19.32 10.16 -8.02
CA LEU A 172 -20.48 9.97 -7.14
C LEU A 172 -20.24 10.51 -5.72
N TYR A 173 -18.99 10.45 -5.24
CA TYR A 173 -18.59 10.98 -3.93
C TYR A 173 -17.99 12.39 -3.98
N ASN A 174 -18.02 13.06 -5.15
CA ASN A 174 -17.38 14.36 -5.39
C ASN A 174 -15.87 14.40 -5.11
N ASP A 175 -15.17 13.27 -5.20
CA ASP A 175 -13.73 13.17 -4.93
C ASP A 175 -12.91 13.28 -6.23
N VAL A 176 -12.97 14.48 -6.83
CA VAL A 176 -12.32 14.77 -8.12
C VAL A 176 -10.79 14.78 -7.98
N GLU A 177 -10.27 15.28 -6.86
CA GLU A 177 -8.82 15.31 -6.60
C GLU A 177 -8.23 13.88 -6.57
N TYR A 178 -8.93 12.93 -5.94
CA TYR A 178 -8.45 11.56 -5.93
C TYR A 178 -8.52 10.89 -7.31
N TRP A 179 -9.51 11.27 -8.14
CA TRP A 179 -9.54 10.84 -9.54
C TRP A 179 -8.31 11.33 -10.31
N GLU A 180 -7.94 12.60 -10.20
CA GLU A 180 -6.75 13.16 -10.87
C GLU A 180 -5.47 12.42 -10.47
N ARG A 181 -5.34 12.06 -9.19
CA ARG A 181 -4.21 11.25 -8.69
C ARG A 181 -4.19 9.85 -9.28
N ILE A 182 -5.35 9.17 -9.32
CA ILE A 182 -5.49 7.84 -9.91
C ILE A 182 -5.22 7.87 -11.42
N GLN A 183 -5.69 8.89 -12.12
CA GLN A 183 -5.45 9.09 -13.54
C GLN A 183 -3.96 9.32 -13.82
N THR A 184 -3.29 10.11 -12.97
CA THR A 184 -1.84 10.33 -13.05
C THR A 184 -1.06 9.01 -12.87
N GLU A 185 -1.44 8.17 -11.90
CA GLU A 185 -0.85 6.83 -11.71
C GLU A 185 -1.03 5.96 -12.97
N PHE A 186 -2.25 5.92 -13.53
CA PHE A 186 -2.53 5.17 -14.74
C PHE A 186 -1.66 5.63 -15.92
N ILE A 187 -1.61 6.93 -16.19
CA ILE A 187 -0.80 7.52 -17.26
C ILE A 187 0.68 7.20 -17.05
N HIS A 188 1.18 7.29 -15.81
CA HIS A 188 2.57 6.96 -15.50
C HIS A 188 2.94 5.52 -15.89
N TYR A 189 2.10 4.54 -15.56
CA TYR A 189 2.41 3.13 -15.83
C TYR A 189 2.05 2.66 -17.24
N THR A 190 1.17 3.36 -17.97
CA THR A 190 0.76 2.98 -19.33
C THR A 190 1.39 3.82 -20.42
N GLN A 191 1.90 5.01 -20.08
CA GLN A 191 2.37 6.03 -21.02
C GLN A 191 1.31 6.49 -22.03
N LEU A 192 0.04 6.14 -21.79
CA LEU A 192 -1.10 6.63 -22.57
C LEU A 192 -1.34 8.10 -22.26
N LYS A 193 -1.51 8.91 -23.30
CA LYS A 193 -2.09 10.25 -23.16
C LYS A 193 -3.61 10.07 -23.24
N LEU A 194 -4.29 10.32 -22.12
CA LEU A 194 -5.75 10.33 -22.00
C LEU A 194 -6.31 11.71 -22.35
#